data_AF-A0A3D8VNH9-F1
#
_entry.id   AF-A0A3D8VNH9-F1
#
_cell.length_a   1.000
_cell.length_b   1.000
_cell.length_c   1.000
_cell.angle_alpha   90.00
_cell.angle_beta   90.00
_cell.angle_gamma   90.00
#
_symmetry.space_group_name_H-M   'P 1'
#
loop_
_entity.id
_entity.type
_entity.pdbx_description
1 polymer ?
#
loop_
_entity_poly.entity_id
_entity_poly.type
_entity_poly.pdbx_seq_one_letter_code
_entity_poly.pdbx_strand_id
1 'polypeptide(L)'
;MKPLMRKVFVVLISVMTLGLYVPPMQIDTDAADKKELSADRHVQESPHSSKTEEFEITPPSSVEPLTTDDWIETITEQAKTQTLTKMGPRIIEKVDEDMTTTILPKIEEVMEEILTSADENEVPYYEITEDPSPGYGERIFNIQNKHTDEEIARFHVRRDKRPGEGYWFNFHYHLQEDDFMKHHELGEIYWEKNTPPKWMS
;
A
#
# COMPACT_ATOMS: atom_id res chain seq x y z
N MET A 1 2.67 -41.05 41.26
CA MET A 1 3.47 -40.39 40.21
C MET A 1 4.01 -39.08 40.77
N LYS A 2 5.32 -38.80 40.63
CA LYS A 2 5.95 -37.58 41.18
C LYS A 2 5.22 -36.34 40.61
N PRO A 3 4.84 -35.34 41.42
CA PRO A 3 4.00 -34.20 41.00
C PRO A 3 4.65 -33.36 39.89
N LEU A 4 5.98 -33.44 39.76
CA LEU A 4 6.74 -32.80 38.69
C LEU A 4 6.43 -33.39 37.30
N MET A 5 6.26 -34.70 37.18
CA MET A 5 5.96 -35.36 35.90
C MET A 5 4.56 -35.00 35.37
N ARG A 6 3.60 -34.78 36.28
CA ARG A 6 2.24 -34.35 35.91
C ARG A 6 2.23 -32.94 35.33
N LYS A 7 3.05 -32.03 35.86
CA LYS A 7 3.13 -30.64 35.37
C LYS A 7 3.72 -30.58 33.96
N VAL A 8 4.79 -31.32 33.70
CA VAL A 8 5.42 -31.38 32.36
C VAL A 8 4.45 -31.96 31.32
N PHE A 9 3.72 -33.02 31.68
CA PHE A 9 2.76 -33.64 30.77
C PHE A 9 1.60 -32.72 30.38
N VAL A 10 1.07 -31.94 31.33
CA VAL A 10 -0.02 -30.98 31.05
C VAL A 10 0.45 -29.88 30.11
N VAL A 11 1.65 -29.31 30.33
CA VAL A 11 2.21 -28.27 29.45
C VAL A 11 2.43 -28.80 28.03
N LEU A 12 2.94 -30.03 27.90
CA LEU A 12 3.16 -30.67 26.60
C LEU A 12 1.86 -30.84 25.79
N ILE A 13 0.79 -31.32 26.43
CA ILE A 13 -0.52 -31.48 25.79
C ILE A 13 -1.06 -30.11 25.36
N SER A 14 -0.98 -29.10 26.22
CA SER A 14 -1.48 -27.76 25.90
C SER A 14 -0.80 -27.18 24.65
N VAL A 15 0.53 -27.30 24.54
CA VAL A 15 1.28 -26.83 23.36
C VAL A 15 0.90 -27.63 22.11
N MET A 16 0.75 -28.96 22.20
CA MET A 16 0.31 -29.78 21.06
C MET A 16 -1.10 -29.43 20.57
N THR A 17 -2.01 -29.06 21.48
CA THR A 17 -3.40 -28.73 21.11
C THR A 17 -3.58 -27.29 20.65
N LEU A 18 -2.69 -26.36 21.02
CA LEU A 18 -2.86 -24.93 20.71
C LEU A 18 -2.67 -24.60 19.21
N GLY A 19 -2.14 -25.52 18.41
CA GLY A 19 -1.93 -25.33 16.96
C GLY A 19 -2.84 -26.17 16.05
N LEU A 20 -3.72 -27.02 16.59
CA LEU A 20 -4.51 -27.98 15.80
C LEU A 20 -6.01 -27.66 15.70
N TYR A 21 -6.46 -26.55 16.28
CA TYR A 21 -7.86 -26.15 16.20
C TYR A 21 -8.08 -25.11 15.10
N VAL A 22 -8.33 -25.58 13.88
CA VAL A 22 -8.89 -24.77 12.80
C VAL A 22 -10.41 -24.97 12.81
N PRO A 23 -11.20 -23.95 13.20
CA PRO A 23 -12.66 -24.06 13.15
C PRO A 23 -13.11 -24.25 11.70
N PRO A 24 -14.04 -25.19 11.40
CA PRO A 24 -14.55 -25.36 10.05
C PRO A 24 -15.34 -24.09 9.67
N MET A 25 -14.85 -23.36 8.65
CA MET A 25 -15.65 -22.35 7.97
C MET A 25 -16.76 -23.07 7.20
N GLN A 26 -17.99 -22.94 7.68
CA GLN A 26 -19.17 -23.31 6.91
C GLN A 26 -19.34 -22.27 5.79
N ILE A 27 -18.87 -22.60 4.59
CA ILE A 27 -19.20 -21.84 3.39
C ILE A 27 -20.61 -22.27 2.99
N ASP A 28 -21.60 -21.40 3.23
CA ASP A 28 -22.94 -21.50 2.64
C ASP A 28 -22.81 -21.21 1.14
N THR A 29 -22.63 -22.26 0.34
CA THR A 29 -22.87 -22.23 -1.11
C THR A 29 -24.35 -22.47 -1.37
N ASP A 30 -25.13 -21.40 -1.39
CA ASP A 30 -26.51 -21.44 -1.88
C ASP A 30 -26.80 -20.20 -2.74
N ALA A 31 -26.23 -20.19 -3.94
CA ALA A 31 -26.65 -19.30 -5.02
C ALA A 31 -26.11 -19.78 -6.38
N ALA A 32 -26.42 -21.03 -6.74
CA ALA A 32 -26.42 -21.46 -8.13
C ALA A 32 -27.60 -22.39 -8.32
N ASP A 33 -28.72 -21.86 -8.84
CA ASP A 33 -29.35 -22.44 -10.03
C ASP A 33 -30.67 -21.76 -10.42
N LYS A 34 -30.92 -21.83 -11.74
CA LYS A 34 -32.16 -21.52 -12.50
C LYS A 34 -32.20 -20.06 -12.97
N LYS A 35 -32.15 -19.76 -14.29
CA LYS A 35 -32.97 -20.37 -15.34
C LYS A 35 -32.43 -19.98 -16.73
N GLU A 36 -32.00 -20.95 -17.53
CA GLU A 36 -32.08 -20.81 -18.99
C GLU A 36 -33.53 -20.93 -19.43
N LEU A 37 -33.99 -20.07 -20.33
CA LEU A 37 -35.13 -20.31 -21.22
C LEU A 37 -34.96 -19.46 -22.49
N SER A 38 -34.96 -20.15 -23.61
CA SER A 38 -34.72 -19.70 -24.98
C SER A 38 -35.82 -18.80 -25.58
N ALA A 39 -35.41 -18.17 -26.69
CA ALA A 39 -36.16 -17.96 -27.93
C ALA A 39 -36.95 -16.65 -28.14
N ASP A 40 -36.42 -15.90 -29.12
CA ASP A 40 -37.10 -15.35 -30.30
C ASP A 40 -37.87 -14.02 -30.18
N ARG A 41 -37.25 -12.95 -30.71
CA ARG A 41 -37.93 -12.10 -31.70
C ARG A 41 -36.97 -11.27 -32.56
N HIS A 42 -37.41 -11.13 -33.80
CA HIS A 42 -36.73 -10.78 -35.04
C HIS A 42 -36.95 -9.29 -35.43
N VAL A 43 -36.04 -8.80 -36.29
CA VAL A 43 -36.11 -7.67 -37.27
C VAL A 43 -35.97 -6.24 -36.73
N GLN A 44 -34.87 -5.55 -37.09
CA GLN A 44 -34.87 -4.56 -38.20
C GLN A 44 -33.46 -4.07 -38.57
N GLU A 45 -33.15 -4.24 -39.85
CA GLU A 45 -32.00 -3.70 -40.57
C GLU A 45 -32.10 -2.18 -40.71
N SER A 46 -30.95 -1.49 -40.66
CA SER A 46 -30.54 -0.57 -41.73
C SER A 46 -29.05 -0.20 -41.63
N PRO A 47 -28.39 0.13 -42.76
CA PRO A 47 -26.95 0.00 -42.94
C PRO A 47 -26.23 1.34 -42.80
N HIS A 48 -25.04 1.37 -42.20
CA HIS A 48 -24.13 2.51 -42.37
C HIS A 48 -22.69 2.04 -42.59
N SER A 49 -22.32 2.09 -43.87
CA SER A 49 -21.03 2.43 -44.47
C SER A 49 -19.75 2.20 -43.65
N SER A 50 -19.01 1.19 -44.08
CA SER A 50 -17.59 0.99 -43.84
C SER A 50 -16.78 2.21 -44.28
N LYS A 51 -15.96 2.74 -43.37
CA LYS A 51 -14.77 3.53 -43.71
C LYS A 51 -13.61 2.92 -42.94
N THR A 52 -12.83 2.09 -43.64
CA THR A 52 -11.55 1.60 -43.19
C THR A 52 -10.62 2.79 -43.02
N GLU A 53 -10.33 3.18 -41.78
CA GLU A 53 -9.21 4.06 -41.49
C GLU A 53 -7.97 3.18 -41.31
N GLU A 54 -7.03 3.39 -42.21
CA GLU A 54 -5.72 2.76 -42.27
C GLU A 54 -4.96 3.13 -40.99
N PHE A 55 -4.80 2.14 -40.11
CA PHE A 55 -4.04 2.29 -38.88
C PHE A 55 -2.55 2.35 -39.28
N GLU A 56 -2.00 3.57 -39.29
CA GLU A 56 -0.57 3.79 -39.46
C GLU A 56 0.14 3.25 -38.21
N ILE A 57 0.58 1.98 -38.30
CA ILE A 57 1.38 1.33 -37.26
C ILE A 57 2.73 2.05 -37.24
N THR A 58 2.83 3.09 -36.41
CA THR A 58 4.11 3.63 -35.98
C THR A 58 4.84 2.52 -35.23
N PRO A 59 6.02 2.05 -35.68
CA PRO A 59 6.75 1.05 -34.94
C PRO A 59 7.07 1.59 -33.54
N PRO A 60 6.98 0.78 -32.47
CA PRO A 60 7.33 1.23 -31.14
C PRO A 60 8.78 1.71 -31.18
N SER A 61 8.98 2.99 -30.85
CA SER A 61 10.29 3.58 -30.66
C SER A 61 11.07 2.68 -29.69
N SER A 62 12.31 2.34 -30.07
CA SER A 62 13.22 1.56 -29.24
C SER A 62 13.27 2.19 -27.86
N VAL A 63 12.68 1.52 -26.86
CA VAL A 63 12.73 1.96 -25.47
C VAL A 63 14.16 1.77 -25.04
N GLU A 64 14.89 2.86 -24.84
CA GLU A 64 16.23 2.78 -24.25
C GLU A 64 16.11 2.15 -22.85
N PRO A 65 17.07 1.33 -22.42
CA PRO A 65 17.04 0.77 -21.08
C PRO A 65 17.02 1.92 -20.07
N LEU A 66 16.04 1.91 -19.17
CA LEU A 66 15.94 2.90 -18.09
C LEU A 66 17.26 2.90 -17.31
N THR A 67 17.79 4.10 -17.06
CA THR A 67 18.97 4.25 -16.20
C THR A 67 18.56 4.07 -14.73
N THR A 68 19.52 3.82 -13.85
CA THR A 68 19.26 3.75 -12.40
C THR A 68 18.65 5.06 -11.89
N ASP A 69 19.09 6.20 -12.41
CA ASP A 69 18.57 7.51 -12.04
C ASP A 69 17.09 7.67 -12.46
N ASP A 70 16.73 7.24 -13.68
CA ASP A 70 15.33 7.25 -14.14
C ASP A 70 14.43 6.35 -13.25
N TRP A 71 15.00 5.25 -12.74
CA TRP A 71 14.30 4.36 -11.83
C TRP A 71 14.07 5.00 -10.45
N ILE A 72 15.10 5.68 -9.91
CA ILE A 72 15.02 6.43 -8.65
C ILE A 72 13.94 7.52 -8.74
N GLU A 73 13.89 8.26 -9.85
CA GLU A 73 12.85 9.26 -10.08
C GLU A 73 11.46 8.60 -10.11
N THR A 74 11.32 7.52 -10.87
CA THR A 74 10.03 6.81 -11.03
C THR A 74 9.48 6.29 -9.70
N ILE A 75 10.30 5.60 -8.91
CA ILE A 75 9.87 5.04 -7.63
C ILE A 75 9.59 6.16 -6.61
N THR A 76 10.33 7.26 -6.66
CA THR A 76 10.10 8.42 -5.79
C THR A 76 8.78 9.13 -6.11
N GLU A 77 8.44 9.28 -7.39
CA GLU A 77 7.12 9.80 -7.80
C GLU A 77 5.97 8.88 -7.37
N GLN A 78 6.17 7.55 -7.43
CA GLN A 78 5.21 6.59 -6.90
C GLN A 78 5.01 6.75 -5.39
N ALA A 79 6.09 6.93 -4.62
CA ALA A 79 6.02 7.17 -3.17
C ALA A 79 5.18 8.42 -2.84
N LYS A 80 5.43 9.52 -3.55
CA LYS A 80 4.68 10.78 -3.41
C LYS A 80 3.20 10.57 -3.76
N THR A 81 2.91 9.87 -4.85
CA THR A 81 1.55 9.55 -5.28
C THR A 81 0.80 8.69 -4.26
N GLN A 82 1.44 7.67 -3.69
CA GLN A 82 0.83 6.83 -2.65
C GLN A 82 0.55 7.62 -1.37
N THR A 83 1.43 8.57 -1.03
CA THR A 83 1.23 9.48 0.10
C THR A 83 0.00 10.36 -0.10
N LEU A 84 -0.18 10.94 -1.28
CA LEU A 84 -1.37 11.73 -1.58
C LEU A 84 -2.64 10.87 -1.59
N THR A 85 -2.57 9.68 -2.17
CA THR A 85 -3.68 8.72 -2.22
C THR A 85 -4.16 8.36 -0.81
N LYS A 86 -3.22 8.06 0.09
CA LYS A 86 -3.49 7.75 1.50
C LYS A 86 -4.31 8.83 2.20
N MET A 87 -3.95 10.08 1.98
CA MET A 87 -4.62 11.23 2.61
C MET A 87 -6.06 11.36 2.09
N GLY A 88 -6.28 11.10 0.81
CA GLY A 88 -7.60 11.19 0.20
C GLY A 88 -8.07 12.64 0.03
N PRO A 89 -9.13 12.85 -0.77
CA PRO A 89 -9.51 14.18 -1.25
C PRO A 89 -9.91 15.12 -0.11
N ARG A 90 -10.61 14.62 0.92
CA ARG A 90 -11.09 15.46 2.03
C ARG A 90 -9.99 16.00 2.92
N ILE A 91 -8.90 15.24 3.07
CA ILE A 91 -7.77 15.68 3.88
C ILE A 91 -6.90 16.60 3.05
N ILE A 92 -6.54 16.18 1.83
CA ILE A 92 -5.66 16.95 0.94
C ILE A 92 -6.20 18.36 0.69
N GLU A 93 -7.51 18.54 0.44
CA GLU A 93 -8.10 19.87 0.21
C GLU A 93 -7.72 20.91 1.28
N LYS A 94 -7.49 20.45 2.51
CA LYS A 94 -7.18 21.32 3.66
C LYS A 94 -5.69 21.48 3.93
N VAL A 95 -4.88 20.47 3.65
CA VAL A 95 -3.47 20.41 4.05
C VAL A 95 -2.50 20.35 2.87
N ASP A 96 -2.98 20.62 1.65
CA ASP A 96 -2.21 20.54 0.40
C ASP A 96 -0.92 21.36 0.45
N GLU A 97 -0.97 22.59 0.99
CA GLU A 97 0.21 23.45 1.12
C GLU A 97 1.27 22.84 2.04
N ASP A 98 0.89 22.34 3.22
CA ASP A 98 1.82 21.69 4.15
C ASP A 98 2.37 20.39 3.56
N MET A 99 1.54 19.63 2.82
CA MET A 99 1.97 18.41 2.13
C MET A 99 3.03 18.71 1.07
N THR A 100 2.76 19.65 0.19
CA THR A 100 3.63 20.00 -0.96
C THR A 100 4.91 20.71 -0.54
N THR A 101 4.88 21.50 0.54
CA THR A 101 6.04 22.28 1.01
C THR A 101 6.90 21.55 2.03
N THR A 102 6.32 20.59 2.78
CA THR A 102 7.02 19.96 3.92
C THR A 102 7.13 18.45 3.77
N ILE A 103 6.02 17.75 3.51
CA ILE A 103 6.02 16.27 3.59
C ILE A 103 6.58 15.63 2.32
N LEU A 104 6.09 16.01 1.15
CA LEU A 104 6.54 15.43 -0.12
C LEU A 104 8.05 15.66 -0.39
N PRO A 105 8.62 16.86 -0.15
CA PRO A 105 10.05 17.07 -0.32
C PRO A 105 10.90 16.20 0.62
N LYS A 106 10.44 15.95 1.85
CA LYS A 106 11.16 15.08 2.79
C LYS A 106 11.03 13.60 2.46
N ILE A 107 9.90 13.19 1.89
CA ILE A 107 9.79 11.84 1.34
C ILE A 107 10.80 11.68 0.20
N GLU A 108 10.88 12.65 -0.71
CA GLU A 108 11.86 12.64 -1.80
C GLU A 108 13.31 12.56 -1.29
N GLU A 109 13.68 13.39 -0.31
CA GLU A 109 15.01 13.34 0.33
C GLU A 109 15.33 11.95 0.93
N VAL A 110 14.39 11.37 1.68
CA VAL A 110 14.60 10.06 2.31
C VAL A 110 14.59 8.93 1.27
N MET A 111 13.76 9.02 0.23
CA MET A 111 13.79 8.05 -0.88
C MET A 111 15.14 8.09 -1.60
N GLU A 112 15.67 9.27 -1.89
CA GLU A 112 17.00 9.43 -2.48
C GLU A 112 18.08 8.85 -1.57
N GLU A 113 18.04 9.11 -0.27
CA GLU A 113 18.99 8.54 0.71
C GLU A 113 18.93 7.00 0.74
N ILE A 114 17.74 6.41 0.81
CA ILE A 114 17.57 4.95 0.83
C ILE A 114 18.05 4.31 -0.48
N LEU A 115 17.75 4.92 -1.63
CA LEU A 115 18.06 4.33 -2.93
C LEU A 115 19.51 4.52 -3.34
N THR A 116 20.14 5.65 -2.98
CA THR A 116 21.57 5.90 -3.27
C THR A 116 22.51 5.18 -2.32
N SER A 117 22.04 4.80 -1.13
CA SER A 117 22.81 3.97 -0.19
C SER A 117 22.74 2.46 -0.50
N ALA A 118 21.78 2.03 -1.32
CA ALA A 118 21.64 0.66 -1.78
C ALA A 118 22.69 0.29 -2.85
N ASP A 119 22.91 -1.00 -3.07
CA ASP A 119 23.74 -1.47 -4.18
C ASP A 119 23.08 -1.10 -5.52
N GLU A 120 23.83 -0.50 -6.44
CA GLU A 120 23.31 -0.06 -7.75
C GLU A 120 22.64 -1.18 -8.54
N ASN A 121 23.03 -2.45 -8.32
CA ASN A 121 22.42 -3.60 -8.99
C ASN A 121 21.10 -4.05 -8.33
N GLU A 122 20.82 -3.63 -7.10
CA GLU A 122 19.59 -3.94 -6.38
C GLU A 122 18.49 -2.91 -6.59
N VAL A 123 18.85 -1.63 -6.74
CA VAL A 123 17.91 -0.51 -6.91
C VAL A 123 16.82 -0.77 -7.96
N PRO A 124 17.12 -1.31 -9.17
CA PRO A 124 16.12 -1.62 -10.18
C PRO A 124 15.07 -2.67 -9.76
N TYR A 125 15.30 -3.38 -8.65
CA TYR A 125 14.41 -4.40 -8.11
C TYR A 125 13.62 -3.94 -6.90
N TYR A 126 13.84 -2.72 -6.43
CA TYR A 126 13.03 -2.15 -5.37
C TYR A 126 11.67 -1.73 -5.94
N GLU A 127 10.61 -2.06 -5.22
CA GLU A 127 9.25 -1.69 -5.58
C GLU A 127 8.50 -1.13 -4.37
N ILE A 128 7.48 -0.32 -4.65
CA ILE A 128 6.61 0.28 -3.65
C ILE A 128 5.31 -0.51 -3.56
N THR A 129 4.85 -0.78 -2.34
CA THR A 129 3.53 -1.39 -2.15
C THR A 129 2.41 -0.38 -2.43
N GLU A 130 1.58 -0.66 -3.42
CA GLU A 130 0.47 0.22 -3.84
C GLU A 130 -0.86 -0.02 -3.07
N ASP A 131 -0.79 -0.43 -1.80
CA ASP A 131 -1.96 -0.72 -0.95
C ASP A 131 -1.89 0.04 0.39
N PRO A 132 -2.11 1.38 0.37
CA PRO A 132 -2.23 2.16 1.60
C PRO A 132 -3.39 1.64 2.45
N SER A 133 -3.19 1.50 3.76
CA SER A 133 -4.25 0.98 4.63
C SER A 133 -5.45 1.94 4.73
N PRO A 134 -6.69 1.50 4.47
CA PRO A 134 -7.86 2.38 4.60
C PRO A 134 -8.22 2.69 6.05
N GLY A 135 -9.14 3.64 6.21
CA GLY A 135 -9.81 3.86 7.49
C GLY A 135 -8.90 4.52 8.52
N TYR A 136 -8.30 3.69 9.38
CA TYR A 136 -7.46 4.13 10.50
C TYR A 136 -6.06 3.52 10.49
N GLY A 137 -5.73 2.64 9.54
CA GLY A 137 -4.42 2.00 9.47
C GLY A 137 -3.32 3.01 9.15
N GLU A 138 -2.09 2.79 9.62
CA GLU A 138 -1.00 3.77 9.52
C GLU A 138 -0.22 3.68 8.21
N ARG A 139 -0.12 2.49 7.61
CA ARG A 139 0.69 2.25 6.41
C ARG A 139 0.29 3.14 5.24
N ILE A 140 1.26 3.87 4.71
CA ILE A 140 1.17 4.58 3.43
C ILE A 140 1.66 3.62 2.36
N PHE A 141 2.94 3.25 2.43
CA PHE A 141 3.58 2.28 1.55
C PHE A 141 4.81 1.68 2.23
N ASN A 142 5.34 0.61 1.65
CA ASN A 142 6.60 0.01 2.01
C ASN A 142 7.49 -0.03 0.77
N ILE A 143 8.81 -0.05 0.98
CA ILE A 143 9.80 -0.37 -0.04
C ILE A 143 10.23 -1.82 0.18
N GLN A 144 10.19 -2.63 -0.86
CA GLN A 144 10.60 -4.03 -0.81
C GLN A 144 11.47 -4.40 -2.00
N ASN A 145 12.43 -5.30 -1.79
CA ASN A 145 13.22 -5.89 -2.86
C ASN A 145 12.44 -7.07 -3.46
N LYS A 146 12.05 -6.95 -4.73
CA LYS A 146 11.26 -7.97 -5.44
C LYS A 146 11.97 -9.32 -5.60
N HIS A 147 13.31 -9.33 -5.60
CA HIS A 147 14.07 -10.57 -5.77
C HIS A 147 14.15 -11.39 -4.48
N THR A 148 14.31 -10.72 -3.34
CA THR A 148 14.48 -11.37 -2.04
C THR A 148 13.19 -11.43 -1.22
N ASP A 149 12.16 -10.67 -1.62
CA ASP A 149 10.94 -10.41 -0.84
C ASP A 149 11.24 -9.74 0.51
N GLU A 150 12.41 -9.09 0.62
CA GLU A 150 12.82 -8.37 1.83
C GLU A 150 12.24 -6.97 1.83
N GLU A 151 11.64 -6.62 2.96
CA GLU A 151 11.16 -5.28 3.22
C GLU A 151 12.33 -4.39 3.68
N ILE A 152 12.51 -3.26 3.03
CA ILE A 152 13.64 -2.34 3.25
C ILE A 152 13.23 -1.18 4.16
N ALA A 153 12.05 -0.60 3.89
CA ALA A 153 11.52 0.54 4.65
C ALA A 153 9.99 0.54 4.71
N ARG A 154 9.43 1.12 5.76
CA ARG A 154 7.98 1.33 5.96
C ARG A 154 7.67 2.79 6.16
N PHE A 155 6.78 3.36 5.36
CA PHE A 155 6.33 4.75 5.45
C PHE A 155 4.91 4.81 5.98
N HIS A 156 4.73 5.48 7.12
CA HIS A 156 3.51 5.47 7.90
C HIS A 156 3.04 6.89 8.23
N VAL A 157 1.74 7.04 8.47
CA VAL A 157 1.13 8.26 9.00
C VAL A 157 0.17 7.96 10.15
N ARG A 158 0.36 8.67 11.26
CA ARG A 158 -0.49 8.60 12.47
C ARG A 158 -1.41 9.79 12.58
N ARG A 159 -2.47 9.61 13.37
CA ARG A 159 -3.36 10.69 13.83
C ARG A 159 -3.18 10.86 15.32
N ASP A 160 -2.52 11.93 15.69
CA ASP A 160 -2.23 12.22 17.07
C ASP A 160 -3.23 13.22 17.62
N LYS A 161 -3.78 12.95 18.81
CA LYS A 161 -4.61 13.90 19.53
C LYS A 161 -3.78 14.54 20.64
N ARG A 162 -3.38 15.79 20.45
CA ARG A 162 -2.60 16.56 21.42
C ARG A 162 -3.52 17.34 22.35
N PRO A 163 -3.37 17.21 23.69
CA PRO A 163 -4.18 17.96 24.64
C PRO A 163 -4.09 19.48 24.40
N GLY A 164 -5.24 20.14 24.24
CA GLY A 164 -5.31 21.60 24.04
C GLY A 164 -5.08 22.08 22.61
N GLU A 165 -4.35 21.32 21.79
CA GLU A 165 -3.99 21.70 20.42
C GLU A 165 -4.99 21.16 19.39
N GLY A 166 -5.36 19.89 19.48
CA GLY A 166 -6.24 19.24 18.50
C GLY A 166 -5.58 18.00 17.89
N TYR A 167 -5.89 17.74 16.62
CA TYR A 167 -5.39 16.61 15.87
C TYR A 167 -4.25 17.00 14.93
N TRP A 168 -3.29 16.10 14.81
CA TRP A 168 -2.11 16.22 13.97
C TRP A 168 -1.93 14.94 13.14
N PHE A 169 -1.37 15.08 11.95
CA PHE A 169 -0.85 13.97 11.17
C PHE A 169 0.65 13.89 11.37
N ASN A 170 1.14 12.78 11.91
CA ASN A 170 2.56 12.55 12.12
C ASN A 170 3.05 11.54 11.09
N PHE A 171 3.92 12.00 10.18
CA PHE A 171 4.54 11.21 9.14
C PHE A 171 5.90 10.71 9.62
N HIS A 172 6.13 9.42 9.47
CA HIS A 172 7.38 8.81 9.88
C HIS A 172 7.67 7.57 9.03
N TYR A 173 8.91 7.14 9.06
CA TYR A 173 9.33 5.90 8.44
C TYR A 173 10.11 5.01 9.41
N HIS A 174 10.24 3.75 9.04
CA HIS A 174 10.99 2.72 9.76
C HIS A 174 11.95 2.05 8.78
N LEU A 175 13.14 1.70 9.24
CA LEU A 175 14.18 1.07 8.43
C LEU A 175 14.41 -0.37 8.87
N GLN A 176 14.72 -1.25 7.91
CA GLN A 176 15.12 -2.62 8.20
C GLN A 176 16.36 -2.68 9.11
N GLU A 177 17.29 -1.73 9.00
CA GLU A 177 18.52 -1.66 9.78
C GLU A 177 18.32 -1.59 11.30
N ASP A 178 17.15 -1.07 11.74
CA ASP A 178 16.77 -1.01 13.15
C ASP A 178 15.63 -1.97 13.50
N ASP A 179 15.44 -3.02 12.70
CA ASP A 179 14.35 -3.99 12.81
C ASP A 179 12.96 -3.34 12.79
N PHE A 180 12.83 -2.19 12.12
CA PHE A 180 11.63 -1.35 12.07
C PHE A 180 11.15 -0.87 13.44
N MET A 181 12.07 -0.60 14.37
CA MET A 181 11.74 -0.21 15.74
C MET A 181 11.73 1.30 15.93
N LYS A 182 12.53 2.04 15.17
CA LYS A 182 12.61 3.50 15.31
C LYS A 182 11.61 4.18 14.39
N HIS A 183 11.00 5.23 14.92
CA HIS A 183 10.14 6.13 14.17
C HIS A 183 11.00 7.31 13.74
N HIS A 184 11.51 7.26 12.51
CA HIS A 184 12.25 8.38 11.92
C HIS A 184 11.24 9.41 11.42
N GLU A 185 11.29 10.63 11.96
CA GLU A 185 10.29 11.66 11.69
C GLU A 185 10.48 12.27 10.30
N LEU A 186 9.42 12.25 9.49
CA LEU A 186 9.32 13.04 8.27
C LEU A 186 8.74 14.41 8.59
N GLY A 187 7.68 14.46 9.38
CA GLY A 187 7.15 15.73 9.86
C GLY A 187 5.70 15.64 10.28
N GLU A 188 5.15 16.79 10.60
CA GLU A 188 3.83 16.87 11.21
C GLU A 188 3.00 17.97 10.58
N ILE A 189 1.73 17.67 10.36
CA ILE A 189 0.75 18.62 9.82
C ILE A 189 -0.38 18.77 10.83
N TYR A 190 -0.73 20.01 11.15
CA TYR A 190 -1.88 20.29 11.98
C TYR A 190 -3.18 20.11 11.18
N TRP A 191 -4.11 19.32 11.72
CA TRP A 191 -5.44 19.17 11.12
C TRP A 191 -6.40 20.25 11.64
N GLU A 192 -6.87 20.06 12.88
CA GLU A 192 -7.88 20.88 13.53
C GLU A 192 -8.23 20.31 14.92
N LYS A 193 -9.08 21.01 15.68
CA LYS A 193 -9.61 20.51 16.97
C LYS A 193 -10.61 19.35 16.81
N ASN A 194 -11.27 19.24 15.66
CA ASN A 194 -12.22 18.16 15.38
C ASN A 194 -11.47 16.90 14.92
N THR A 195 -12.12 15.75 15.05
CA THR A 195 -11.53 14.49 14.58
C THR A 195 -11.43 14.51 13.05
N PRO A 196 -10.24 14.25 12.46
CA PRO A 196 -10.09 14.16 11.02
C PRO A 196 -10.92 13.00 10.44
N PRO A 197 -11.25 13.06 9.14
CA PRO A 197 -11.90 11.96 8.47
C PRO A 197 -11.01 10.72 8.43
N LYS A 198 -11.56 9.61 7.93
CA LYS A 198 -10.80 8.38 7.70
C LYS A 198 -9.86 8.56 6.51
N TRP A 199 -8.78 7.80 6.50
CA TRP A 199 -7.89 7.73 5.33
C TRP A 199 -8.66 7.30 4.09
N MET A 200 -8.32 7.91 2.95
CA MET A 200 -8.93 7.64 1.64
C MET A 200 -10.45 7.88 1.59
N SER A 201 -10.96 8.88 2.32
CA SER A 201 -12.39 9.27 2.31
C SER A 201 -12.68 10.66 1.75
#